data_AF-F1LA55-F1
#
_entry.id   AF-F1LA55-F1
#
_cell.length_a   1.000
_cell.length_b   1.000
_cell.length_c   1.000
_cell.angle_alpha   90.00
_cell.angle_beta   90.00
_cell.angle_gamma   90.00
#
_symmetry.space_group_name_H-M   'P 1'
#
loop_
_entity.id
_entity.type
_entity.pdbx_description
1 polymer ?
#
loop_
_entity_poly.entity_id
_entity_poly.type
_entity_poly.pdbx_seq_one_letter_code
_entity_poly.pdbx_strand_id
1 'polypeptide(L)'
;MSLLVNVDLSVLKESLKSPFAGKITTNATASVRARAVGFLAQDDPSITTQNVIATLSDAFERHYEETEVSVVSNAVDEQRFPGVAENERLLRSWEWTFAKSPKFTIRLCDNVVHVEKGVVQKVDGTRRDLIGAPFPAVADHLLHI
;
A
#
# COMPACT_ATOMS: atom_id res chain seq x y z
N MET A 1 3.23 -0.89 -13.29
CA MET A 1 3.55 -2.33 -13.43
C MET A 1 4.57 -2.69 -12.38
N SER A 2 4.57 -3.92 -11.87
CA SER A 2 5.57 -4.41 -10.92
C SER A 2 6.12 -5.74 -11.45
N LEU A 3 7.41 -5.99 -11.21
CA LEU A 3 8.10 -7.24 -11.53
C LEU A 3 8.68 -7.80 -10.23
N LEU A 4 8.28 -9.00 -9.85
CA LEU A 4 8.76 -9.64 -8.61
C LEU A 4 10.08 -10.36 -8.92
N VAL A 5 11.17 -9.92 -8.31
CA VAL A 5 12.51 -10.46 -8.59
C VAL A 5 12.89 -11.52 -7.55
N ASN A 6 13.04 -11.13 -6.30
CA ASN A 6 13.36 -12.02 -5.18
C ASN A 6 12.52 -11.61 -3.96
N VAL A 7 11.25 -12.01 -3.95
CA VAL A 7 10.25 -11.53 -2.99
C VAL A 7 9.87 -12.64 -2.02
N ASP A 8 9.79 -12.31 -0.73
CA ASP A 8 9.18 -13.19 0.26
C ASP A 8 7.65 -13.19 0.09
N LEU A 9 7.14 -14.24 -0.55
CA LEU A 9 5.70 -14.40 -0.79
C LEU A 9 4.90 -14.61 0.50
N SER A 10 5.51 -15.06 1.58
CA SER A 10 4.82 -15.25 2.87
C SER A 10 4.51 -13.89 3.48
N VAL A 11 5.53 -13.02 3.59
CA VAL A 11 5.37 -11.64 4.10
C VAL A 11 4.39 -10.85 3.22
N LEU A 12 4.50 -10.98 1.90
CA LEU A 12 3.57 -10.32 0.98
C LEU A 12 2.12 -10.77 1.19
N LYS A 13 1.90 -12.08 1.30
CA LYS A 13 0.56 -12.65 1.49
C LYS A 13 -0.06 -12.23 2.82
N GLU A 14 0.73 -12.24 3.90
CA GLU A 14 0.28 -11.80 5.22
C GLU A 14 -0.07 -10.30 5.22
N SER A 15 0.77 -9.47 4.61
CA SER A 15 0.57 -8.01 4.53
C SER A 15 -0.69 -7.62 3.73
N LEU A 16 -1.03 -8.39 2.70
CA LEU A 16 -2.22 -8.13 1.87
C LEU A 16 -3.51 -8.72 2.44
N LYS A 17 -3.42 -9.60 3.43
CA LYS A 17 -4.60 -10.25 4.03
C LYS A 17 -5.15 -9.36 5.15
N SER A 18 -6.20 -8.61 4.84
CA SER A 18 -6.91 -7.85 5.88
C SER A 18 -7.54 -8.77 6.93
N PRO A 19 -7.34 -8.50 8.24
CA PRO A 19 -7.98 -9.26 9.30
C PRO A 19 -9.49 -8.94 9.44
N PHE A 20 -9.95 -7.88 8.75
CA PHE A 20 -11.36 -7.50 8.64
C PHE A 20 -12.00 -7.95 7.33
N ALA A 21 -11.36 -8.86 6.58
CA ALA A 21 -11.92 -9.40 5.36
C ALA A 21 -13.32 -9.99 5.63
N GLY A 22 -14.32 -9.57 4.84
CA GLY A 22 -15.72 -9.96 5.01
C GLY A 22 -16.49 -9.22 6.12
N LYS A 23 -15.80 -8.42 6.97
CA LYS A 23 -16.43 -7.58 8.00
C LYS A 23 -16.62 -6.13 7.55
N ILE A 24 -15.83 -5.68 6.57
CA ILE A 24 -15.88 -4.33 6.00
C ILE A 24 -16.97 -4.24 4.92
N THR A 25 -17.83 -3.22 5.02
CA THR A 25 -18.71 -2.77 3.93
C THR A 25 -18.23 -1.40 3.43
N THR A 26 -17.87 -1.30 2.15
CA THR A 26 -17.32 -0.09 1.51
C THR A 26 -17.62 -0.06 0.02
N ASN A 27 -17.58 1.14 -0.58
CA ASN A 27 -17.63 1.34 -2.04
C ASN A 27 -16.22 1.48 -2.65
N ALA A 28 -15.16 1.21 -1.87
CA ALA A 28 -13.79 1.21 -2.39
C ALA A 28 -13.59 0.12 -3.45
N THR A 29 -12.75 0.41 -4.45
CA THR A 29 -12.36 -0.55 -5.49
C THR A 29 -11.63 -1.74 -4.86
N ALA A 30 -12.20 -2.94 -5.02
CA ALA A 30 -11.58 -4.15 -4.50
C ALA A 30 -10.35 -4.56 -5.33
N SER A 31 -9.31 -5.05 -4.66
CA SER A 31 -8.17 -5.69 -5.32
C SER A 31 -8.57 -7.01 -5.95
N VAL A 32 -8.02 -7.32 -7.13
CA VAL A 32 -8.21 -8.61 -7.80
C VAL A 32 -7.13 -9.59 -7.35
N ARG A 33 -7.53 -10.76 -6.84
CA ARG A 33 -6.59 -11.82 -6.46
C ARG A 33 -6.03 -12.49 -7.72
N ALA A 34 -4.71 -12.48 -7.86
CA ALA A 34 -4.03 -13.26 -8.90
C ALA A 34 -4.18 -14.77 -8.62
N ARG A 35 -4.34 -15.57 -9.68
CA ARG A 35 -4.46 -17.04 -9.58
C ARG A 35 -3.15 -17.70 -9.13
N ALA A 36 -2.04 -17.18 -9.61
CA ALA A 36 -0.69 -17.57 -9.22
C ALA A 36 0.19 -16.31 -9.21
N VAL A 37 1.13 -16.25 -8.27
CA VAL A 37 2.12 -15.17 -8.16
C VAL A 37 3.48 -15.85 -8.14
N GLY A 38 4.35 -15.47 -9.09
CA GLY A 38 5.71 -15.97 -9.18
C GLY A 38 6.73 -14.82 -9.15
N PHE A 39 7.98 -15.16 -8.90
CA PHE A 39 9.11 -14.24 -8.90
C PHE A 39 10.32 -14.86 -9.61
N LEU A 40 11.17 -14.03 -10.22
CA LEU A 40 12.24 -14.50 -11.10
C LEU A 40 13.24 -15.44 -10.41
N ALA A 41 13.56 -15.19 -9.15
CA ALA A 41 14.50 -16.03 -8.39
C ALA A 41 13.98 -17.45 -8.09
N GLN A 42 12.71 -17.77 -8.41
CA GLN A 42 12.21 -19.15 -8.38
C GLN A 42 12.81 -20.00 -9.50
N ASP A 43 13.03 -19.39 -10.66
CA ASP A 43 13.53 -20.07 -11.86
C ASP A 43 15.05 -19.94 -11.98
N ASP A 44 15.60 -18.78 -11.61
CA ASP A 44 17.04 -18.52 -11.58
C ASP A 44 17.46 -17.91 -10.23
N PRO A 45 18.00 -18.70 -9.29
CA PRO A 45 18.42 -18.20 -7.98
C PRO A 45 19.54 -17.15 -8.00
N SER A 46 20.25 -17.01 -9.12
CA SER A 46 21.34 -16.04 -9.26
C SER A 46 20.86 -14.64 -9.66
N ILE A 47 19.60 -14.50 -10.10
CA ILE A 47 19.06 -13.24 -10.59
C ILE A 47 18.94 -12.22 -9.46
N THR A 48 19.40 -11.00 -9.71
CA THR A 48 19.26 -9.87 -8.79
C THR A 48 18.44 -8.75 -9.40
N THR A 49 17.90 -7.86 -8.56
CA THR A 49 17.18 -6.67 -9.01
C THR A 49 18.07 -5.79 -9.88
N GLN A 50 19.37 -5.73 -9.59
CA GLN A 50 20.36 -4.99 -10.38
C GLN A 50 20.55 -5.59 -11.76
N ASN A 51 20.59 -6.93 -11.90
CA ASN A 51 20.65 -7.57 -13.22
C ASN A 51 19.41 -7.22 -14.06
N VAL A 52 18.24 -7.20 -13.42
CA VAL A 52 16.97 -6.87 -14.08
C VAL A 52 16.93 -5.39 -14.51
N ILE A 53 17.34 -4.47 -13.63
CA ILE A 53 17.43 -3.04 -13.96
C ILE A 53 18.36 -2.84 -15.15
N ALA A 54 19.57 -3.40 -15.13
CA ALA A 54 20.53 -3.28 -16.23
C ALA A 54 19.96 -3.84 -17.54
N THR A 55 19.36 -5.02 -17.50
CA THR A 55 18.76 -5.66 -18.69
C THR A 55 17.61 -4.81 -19.27
N LEU A 56 16.77 -4.23 -18.41
CA LEU A 56 15.67 -3.36 -18.85
C LEU A 56 16.17 -2.03 -19.40
N SER A 57 17.17 -1.41 -18.76
CA SER A 57 17.81 -0.19 -19.26
C SER A 57 18.43 -0.42 -20.64
N ASP A 58 19.23 -1.48 -20.81
CA ASP A 58 19.83 -1.84 -22.11
C ASP A 58 18.77 -2.08 -23.19
N ALA A 59 17.69 -2.78 -22.85
CA ALA A 59 16.61 -3.06 -23.80
C ALA A 59 15.86 -1.77 -24.19
N PHE A 60 15.67 -0.86 -23.23
CA PHE A 60 15.04 0.43 -23.46
C PHE A 60 15.91 1.32 -24.35
N GLU A 61 17.20 1.43 -24.05
CA GLU A 61 18.16 2.22 -24.85
C GLU A 61 18.25 1.74 -26.30
N ARG A 62 18.22 0.42 -26.54
CA ARG A 62 18.23 -0.12 -27.92
C ARG A 62 16.92 0.12 -28.68
N HIS A 63 15.82 0.37 -27.98
CA HIS A 63 14.52 0.55 -28.59
C HIS A 63 14.28 1.98 -29.09
N TYR A 64 14.94 2.97 -28.49
CA TYR A 64 14.77 4.38 -28.82
C TYR A 64 16.06 4.97 -29.41
N GLU A 65 15.91 5.88 -30.38
CA GLU A 65 17.07 6.49 -31.07
C GLU A 65 17.94 7.36 -30.14
N GLU A 66 17.32 8.02 -29.17
CA GLU A 66 17.99 8.80 -28.13
C GLU A 66 17.44 8.44 -26.76
N THR A 67 18.32 8.13 -25.81
CA THR A 67 17.96 7.80 -24.42
C THR A 67 19.02 8.36 -23.47
N GLU A 68 18.58 8.92 -22.34
CA GLU A 68 19.43 9.28 -21.21
C GLU A 68 18.97 8.52 -19.97
N VAL A 69 19.83 7.66 -19.42
CA VAL A 69 19.60 6.95 -18.16
C VAL A 69 20.42 7.63 -17.08
N SER A 70 19.76 8.10 -16.02
CA SER A 70 20.44 8.68 -14.85
C SER A 70 19.98 8.03 -13.55
N VAL A 71 20.94 7.85 -12.64
CA VAL A 71 20.66 7.35 -11.29
C VAL A 71 20.36 8.52 -10.38
N VAL A 72 19.19 8.49 -9.73
CA VAL A 72 18.78 9.49 -8.74
C VAL A 72 18.98 8.91 -7.35
N SER A 73 20.00 9.38 -6.63
CA SER A 73 20.31 8.95 -5.26
C SER A 73 19.53 9.72 -4.19
N ASN A 74 19.18 10.98 -4.45
CA ASN A 74 18.35 11.81 -3.59
C ASN A 74 17.20 12.42 -4.40
N ALA A 75 16.02 11.82 -4.30
CA ALA A 75 14.83 12.31 -5.01
C ALA A 75 14.26 13.61 -4.42
N VAL A 76 14.61 13.97 -3.17
CA VAL A 76 14.08 15.16 -2.48
C VAL A 76 15.04 16.35 -2.51
N ASP A 77 16.06 16.29 -3.36
CA ASP A 77 16.91 17.44 -3.64
C ASP A 77 16.08 18.53 -4.33
N GLU A 78 15.65 19.55 -3.57
CA GLU A 78 14.83 20.67 -4.06
C GLU A 78 15.55 21.57 -5.08
N GLN A 79 16.89 21.55 -5.15
CA GLN A 79 17.60 22.28 -6.20
C GLN A 79 17.44 21.58 -7.56
N ARG A 80 17.41 20.24 -7.55
CA ARG A 80 17.31 19.41 -8.76
C ARG A 80 15.87 19.05 -9.11
N PHE A 81 15.02 18.85 -8.10
CA PHE A 81 13.64 18.39 -8.22
C PHE A 81 12.70 19.24 -7.36
N PRO A 82 12.45 20.51 -7.74
CA PRO A 82 11.64 21.43 -6.95
C PRO A 82 10.23 20.89 -6.73
N GLY A 83 9.78 20.89 -5.48
CA GLY A 83 8.46 20.42 -5.04
C GLY A 83 8.37 18.93 -4.71
N VAL A 84 9.42 18.13 -4.92
CA VAL A 84 9.37 16.69 -4.60
C VAL A 84 9.34 16.44 -3.10
N ALA A 85 10.04 17.23 -2.28
CA ALA A 85 10.01 17.07 -0.84
C ALA A 85 8.61 17.36 -0.26
N GLU A 86 7.92 18.38 -0.79
CA GLU A 86 6.54 18.67 -0.38
C GLU A 86 5.58 17.56 -0.81
N ASN A 87 5.73 17.04 -2.03
CA ASN A 87 4.96 15.89 -2.49
C ASN A 87 5.22 14.65 -1.62
N GLU A 88 6.47 14.38 -1.25
CA GLU A 88 6.79 13.27 -0.36
C GLU A 88 6.11 13.43 1.01
N ARG A 89 6.19 14.64 1.59
CA ARG A 89 5.54 14.95 2.87
C ARG A 89 4.03 14.74 2.79
N LEU A 90 3.40 15.19 1.70
CA LEU A 90 1.97 14.97 1.45
C LEU A 90 1.65 13.47 1.32
N LEU A 91 2.41 12.72 0.53
CA LEU A 91 2.18 11.29 0.30
C LEU A 91 2.33 10.45 1.58
N ARG A 92 3.12 10.93 2.55
CA ARG A 92 3.28 10.31 3.87
C ARG A 92 2.26 10.79 4.91
N SER A 93 1.50 11.85 4.61
CA SER A 93 0.59 12.46 5.56
C SER A 93 -0.63 11.57 5.82
N TRP A 94 -1.29 11.76 6.96
CA TRP A 94 -2.54 11.08 7.31
C TRP A 94 -3.65 11.40 6.30
N GLU A 95 -3.71 12.67 5.89
CA GLU A 95 -4.68 13.20 4.94
C GLU A 95 -4.64 12.45 3.60
N TRP A 96 -3.46 11.96 3.22
CA TRP A 96 -3.27 11.17 2.01
C TRP A 96 -3.44 9.67 2.26
N THR A 97 -2.69 9.11 3.21
CA THR A 97 -2.59 7.65 3.42
C THR A 97 -3.87 7.01 3.93
N PHE A 98 -4.62 7.70 4.79
CA PHE A 98 -5.82 7.14 5.43
C PHE A 98 -7.07 7.95 5.12
N ALA A 99 -6.98 9.28 5.13
CA ALA A 99 -8.18 10.13 5.02
C ALA A 99 -8.83 10.14 3.63
N LYS A 100 -8.10 9.72 2.59
CA LYS A 100 -8.65 9.51 1.24
C LYS A 100 -9.49 8.24 1.09
N SER A 101 -9.48 7.34 2.08
CA SER A 101 -10.30 6.12 2.05
C SER A 101 -11.79 6.48 1.97
N PRO A 102 -12.56 5.86 1.05
CA PRO A 102 -14.02 5.99 1.05
C PRO A 102 -14.61 5.60 2.40
N LYS A 103 -15.77 6.17 2.76
CA LYS A 103 -16.47 5.80 3.98
C LYS A 103 -16.71 4.29 4.01
N PHE A 104 -16.51 3.68 5.16
CA PHE A 104 -16.74 2.25 5.34
C PHE A 104 -17.30 1.95 6.72
N THR A 105 -17.90 0.78 6.85
CA THR A 105 -18.38 0.26 8.13
C THR A 105 -17.76 -1.09 8.43
N ILE A 106 -17.52 -1.38 9.70
CA ILE A 106 -17.05 -2.68 10.17
C ILE A 106 -18.14 -3.27 11.06
N ARG A 107 -18.59 -4.48 10.70
CA ARG A 107 -19.53 -5.26 11.51
C ARG A 107 -18.76 -6.23 12.40
N LEU A 108 -18.89 -6.04 13.70
CA LEU A 108 -18.41 -6.92 14.77
C LEU A 108 -19.64 -7.51 15.51
N CYS A 109 -19.43 -8.45 16.42
CA CYS A 109 -20.52 -9.13 17.14
C CYS A 109 -21.48 -8.14 17.83
N ASP A 110 -20.94 -7.24 18.67
CA ASP A 110 -21.75 -6.30 19.46
C ASP A 110 -21.66 -4.85 18.98
N ASN A 111 -20.93 -4.59 17.90
CA ASN A 111 -20.62 -3.23 17.46
C ASN A 111 -20.64 -3.11 15.93
N VAL A 112 -21.23 -2.01 15.44
CA VAL A 112 -21.03 -1.54 14.07
C VAL A 112 -20.28 -0.22 14.10
N VAL A 113 -19.05 -0.22 13.60
CA VAL A 113 -18.14 0.93 13.60
C VAL A 113 -18.21 1.62 12.25
N HIS A 114 -18.49 2.93 12.24
CA HIS A 114 -18.53 3.76 11.04
C HIS A 114 -17.27 4.62 10.96
N VAL A 115 -16.52 4.48 9.87
CA VAL A 115 -15.25 5.17 9.67
C VAL A 115 -15.34 6.10 8.46
N GLU A 116 -14.89 7.32 8.66
CA GLU A 116 -14.77 8.34 7.61
C GLU A 116 -13.47 9.11 7.80
N LYS A 117 -12.75 9.35 6.69
CA LYS A 117 -11.45 10.02 6.70
C LYS A 117 -10.44 9.33 7.64
N GLY A 118 -10.51 8.01 7.74
CA GLY A 118 -9.65 7.18 8.60
C GLY A 118 -9.98 7.26 10.10
N VAL A 119 -11.03 8.00 10.50
CA VAL A 119 -11.40 8.23 11.91
C VAL A 119 -12.76 7.61 12.20
N VAL A 120 -12.91 7.01 13.38
CA VAL A 120 -14.19 6.47 13.85
C VAL A 120 -15.16 7.63 14.13
N GLN A 121 -16.23 7.75 13.35
CA GLN A 121 -17.23 8.81 13.51
C GLN A 121 -18.40 8.39 14.40
N LYS A 122 -18.75 7.10 14.37
CA LYS A 122 -19.91 6.56 15.05
C LYS A 122 -19.70 5.09 15.38
N VAL A 123 -20.21 4.66 16.54
CA VAL A 123 -20.31 3.26 16.90
C VAL A 123 -21.74 2.96 17.32
N ASP A 124 -22.39 2.05 16.60
CA ASP A 124 -23.65 1.44 17.01
C ASP A 124 -23.33 0.20 17.85
N GLY A 125 -23.25 0.36 19.17
CA GLY A 125 -22.86 -0.69 20.10
C GLY A 125 -22.39 -0.15 21.45
N THR A 126 -21.68 -0.98 22.19
CA THR A 126 -21.15 -0.69 23.53
C THR A 126 -19.87 0.12 23.50
N ARG A 127 -19.06 0.01 22.44
CA ARG A 127 -17.72 0.62 22.31
C ARG A 127 -17.73 2.07 21.81
N ARG A 128 -18.55 2.92 22.44
CA ARG A 128 -18.61 4.35 22.11
C ARG A 128 -17.36 5.13 22.49
N ASP A 129 -16.49 4.54 23.33
CA ASP A 129 -15.16 5.04 23.68
C ASP A 129 -14.24 5.23 22.47
N LEU A 130 -14.53 4.55 21.35
CA LEU A 130 -13.72 4.60 20.13
C LEU A 130 -14.00 5.82 19.25
N ILE A 131 -15.08 6.57 19.51
CA ILE A 131 -15.46 7.71 18.66
C ILE A 131 -14.39 8.79 18.73
N GLY A 132 -13.96 9.27 17.56
CA GLY A 132 -12.87 10.23 17.40
C GLY A 132 -11.48 9.60 17.29
N ALA A 133 -11.33 8.30 17.55
CA ALA A 133 -10.05 7.63 17.43
C ALA A 133 -9.66 7.37 15.96
N PRO A 134 -8.37 7.51 15.60
CA PRO A 134 -7.84 7.02 14.32
C PRO A 134 -8.05 5.50 14.22
N PHE A 135 -8.69 5.04 13.14
CA PHE A 135 -9.03 3.63 12.96
C PHE A 135 -7.82 2.67 13.07
N PRO A 136 -6.66 2.92 12.42
CA PRO A 136 -5.49 2.06 12.54
C PRO A 136 -4.98 1.92 13.98
N ALA A 137 -5.14 2.95 14.82
CA ALA A 137 -4.72 2.91 16.22
C ALA A 137 -5.62 2.03 17.10
N VAL A 138 -6.84 1.74 16.66
CA VAL A 138 -7.82 0.92 17.40
C VAL A 138 -8.10 -0.41 16.70
N ALA A 139 -7.59 -0.62 15.48
CA ALA A 139 -7.85 -1.79 14.66
C ALA A 139 -7.49 -3.09 15.38
N ASP A 140 -6.31 -3.18 15.98
CA ASP A 140 -5.88 -4.41 16.67
C ASP A 140 -6.78 -4.74 17.86
N HIS A 141 -7.23 -3.72 18.61
CA HIS A 141 -8.18 -3.91 19.71
C HIS A 141 -9.53 -4.44 19.24
N LEU A 142 -9.94 -4.17 17.99
CA LEU A 142 -11.20 -4.66 17.42
C LEU A 142 -11.13 -6.11 16.91
N LEU A 143 -9.93 -6.68 16.78
CA LEU A 143 -9.74 -8.06 16.31
C LEU A 143 -9.89 -9.10 17.42
N HIS A 144 -9.73 -8.68 18.68
CA HIS A 144 -9.79 -9.54 19.86
C HIS A 144 -11.14 -9.47 20.60
N ILE A 145 -12.17 -8.97 19.93
CA ILE A 145 -13.55 -8.83 20.43
C ILE A 145 -14.48 -9.62 19.51
#